data_AF-A0A813KA24-F1
#
_entry.id   AF-A0A813KA24-F1
#
_cell.length_a   1.000
_cell.length_b   1.000
_cell.length_c   1.000
_cell.angle_alpha   90.00
_cell.angle_beta   90.00
_cell.angle_gamma   90.00
#
_symmetry.space_group_name_H-M   'P 1'
#
loop_
_entity.id
_entity.type
_entity.pdbx_description
1 polymer ?
#
loop_
_entity_poly.entity_id
_entity_poly.type
_entity_poly.pdbx_seq_one_letter_code
_entity_poly.pdbx_strand_id
1 'polypeptide(L)'
;MPESVPKMLEHGLISQIKVAMAAHVKGPHVQANAISALAKIGIGLPESVSEMVERGLISQIKVAMAAHVDSAYVQNNACTALHSIANAMPESVSQMVEHGLISQIKVAMAAHLENVRVQTDAAVCLARIAHAMPESVSEMMEHGLISQIKVAMAAHVDNELAQANACWALGRMAAGMPESVSNMLEHGLISQIKVAMAAHVENEHVQAHACSVLDSIADAMPESVPKMLEHGLISQIKVAMAAHVKGPHVQANAISALAKIGIGLPESVSEMVERGLIFQIKELM
;
A
#
# COMPACT_ATOMS: atom_id res chain seq x y z
N MET A 1 -14.52 22.92 9.39
CA MET A 1 -13.27 23.69 9.19
C MET A 1 -13.54 25.15 9.43
N PRO A 2 -12.56 25.94 9.92
CA PRO A 2 -12.75 27.38 10.06
C PRO A 2 -12.91 28.04 8.69
N GLU A 3 -13.85 28.99 8.56
CA GLU A 3 -14.12 29.80 7.36
C GLU A 3 -12.89 30.59 6.84
N SER A 4 -11.78 30.56 7.59
CA SER A 4 -10.54 31.25 7.25
C SER A 4 -9.77 30.61 6.10
N VAL A 5 -9.87 29.29 5.88
CA VAL A 5 -9.03 28.60 4.88
C VAL A 5 -9.33 29.02 3.45
N PRO A 6 -10.60 29.06 2.98
CA PRO A 6 -10.91 29.58 1.64
C PRO A 6 -10.42 31.02 1.43
N LYS A 7 -10.64 31.90 2.40
CA LYS A 7 -10.15 33.30 2.35
C LYS A 7 -8.62 33.37 2.26
N MET A 8 -7.90 32.52 3.00
CA MET A 8 -6.43 32.48 2.91
C MET A 8 -5.95 32.03 1.53
N LEU A 9 -6.66 31.10 0.88
CA LEU A 9 -6.34 30.68 -0.49
C LEU A 9 -6.56 31.82 -1.50
N GLU A 10 -7.67 32.55 -1.39
CA GLU A 10 -7.93 33.76 -2.19
C GLU A 10 -6.82 34.82 -2.03
N HIS A 11 -6.25 34.92 -0.83
CA HIS A 11 -5.12 35.82 -0.53
C HIS A 11 -3.74 35.25 -0.92
N GLY A 12 -3.69 34.14 -1.68
CA GLY A 12 -2.46 33.63 -2.27
C GLY A 12 -1.60 32.80 -1.31
N LEU A 13 -2.19 32.17 -0.28
CA LEU A 13 -1.47 31.31 0.67
C LEU A 13 -0.61 30.25 -0.02
N ILE A 14 -1.11 29.58 -1.06
CA ILE A 14 -0.34 28.56 -1.79
C ILE A 14 0.94 29.17 -2.37
N SER A 15 0.85 30.34 -3.00
CA SER A 15 2.01 31.05 -3.55
C SER A 15 3.02 31.44 -2.46
N GLN A 16 2.56 31.90 -1.30
CA GLN A 16 3.43 32.24 -0.17
C GLN A 16 4.16 31.01 0.39
N ILE A 17 3.45 29.89 0.55
CA ILE A 17 4.04 28.62 0.99
C ILE A 17 5.12 28.17 0.00
N LYS A 18 4.85 28.25 -1.31
CA LYS A 18 5.83 27.92 -2.36
C LYS A 18 7.09 28.79 -2.27
N VAL A 19 6.94 30.10 -2.06
CA VAL A 19 8.08 31.00 -1.90
C VAL A 19 8.90 30.62 -0.68
N ALA A 20 8.25 30.30 0.44
CA ALA A 20 8.95 29.83 1.65
C ALA A 20 9.70 28.51 1.42
N MET A 21 9.09 27.55 0.72
CA MET A 21 9.76 26.29 0.36
C MET A 21 10.97 26.55 -0.55
N ALA A 22 10.87 27.44 -1.53
CA ALA A 22 11.97 27.78 -2.42
C ALA A 22 13.11 28.55 -1.71
N ALA A 23 12.79 29.45 -0.78
CA ALA A 23 13.77 30.18 0.00
C ALA A 23 14.51 29.28 1.01
N HIS A 24 13.84 28.24 1.50
CA HIS A 24 14.35 27.33 2.53
C HIS A 24 14.46 25.88 2.05
N VAL A 25 14.98 25.67 0.83
CA VAL A 25 15.17 24.31 0.26
C VAL A 25 15.99 23.42 1.19
N LYS A 26 16.99 23.96 1.91
CA LYS A 26 17.81 23.21 2.88
C LYS A 26 17.20 23.09 4.28
N GLY A 27 16.03 23.67 4.53
CA GLY A 27 15.38 23.67 5.84
C GLY A 27 14.34 22.55 5.98
N PRO A 28 14.67 21.40 6.61
CA PRO A 28 13.75 20.25 6.68
C PRO A 28 12.42 20.58 7.37
N HIS A 29 12.46 21.42 8.41
CA HIS A 29 11.23 21.87 9.10
C HIS A 29 10.34 22.72 8.21
N VAL A 30 10.92 23.61 7.39
CA VAL A 30 10.12 24.45 6.48
C VAL A 30 9.49 23.59 5.39
N GLN A 31 10.27 22.68 4.79
CA GLN A 31 9.76 21.75 3.77
C GLN A 31 8.62 20.88 4.34
N ALA A 32 8.85 20.21 5.46
CA ALA A 32 7.87 19.32 6.05
C ALA A 32 6.61 20.06 6.51
N ASN A 33 6.73 21.22 7.16
CA ASN A 33 5.57 22.00 7.61
C ASN A 33 4.76 22.54 6.43
N ALA A 34 5.44 22.98 5.36
CA ALA A 34 4.78 23.45 4.15
C ALA A 34 4.00 22.32 3.47
N ILE A 35 4.62 21.17 3.27
CA ILE A 35 3.98 19.98 2.69
C ILE A 35 2.80 19.52 3.55
N SER A 36 2.98 19.46 4.87
CA SER A 36 1.92 19.10 5.83
C SER A 36 0.74 20.06 5.77
N ALA A 37 1.02 21.37 5.69
CA ALA A 37 -0.02 22.39 5.59
C ALA A 37 -0.82 22.23 4.29
N LEU A 38 -0.16 22.04 3.15
CA LEU A 38 -0.82 21.83 1.86
C LEU A 38 -1.65 20.54 1.86
N ALA A 39 -1.13 19.45 2.42
CA ALA A 39 -1.87 18.19 2.57
C ALA A 39 -3.15 18.38 3.41
N LYS A 40 -3.05 19.07 4.56
CA LYS A 40 -4.21 19.35 5.43
C LYS A 40 -5.24 20.26 4.77
N ILE A 41 -4.80 21.25 3.99
CA ILE A 41 -5.70 22.08 3.20
C ILE A 41 -6.42 21.21 2.17
N GLY A 42 -5.71 20.35 1.44
CA GLY A 42 -6.32 19.46 0.44
C GLY A 42 -7.33 18.47 1.04
N ILE A 43 -7.04 17.90 2.21
CA ILE A 43 -7.99 17.02 2.94
C ILE A 43 -9.25 17.79 3.33
N GLY A 44 -9.06 19.02 3.79
CA GLY A 44 -10.14 19.86 4.26
C GLY A 44 -10.99 20.49 3.16
N LEU A 45 -10.36 20.78 2.03
CA LEU A 45 -10.92 21.48 0.89
C LEU A 45 -10.50 20.77 -0.40
N PRO A 46 -11.08 19.60 -0.73
CA PRO A 46 -10.67 18.76 -1.85
C PRO A 46 -10.61 19.50 -3.19
N GLU A 47 -11.48 20.49 -3.42
CA GLU A 47 -11.49 21.33 -4.62
C GLU A 47 -10.20 22.15 -4.81
N SER A 48 -9.45 22.41 -3.73
CA SER A 48 -8.16 23.13 -3.80
C SER A 48 -6.99 22.25 -4.24
N VAL A 49 -7.15 20.93 -4.26
CA VAL A 49 -6.08 20.00 -4.65
C VAL A 49 -5.70 20.20 -6.13
N SER A 50 -6.69 20.43 -7.00
CA SER A 50 -6.43 20.71 -8.42
C SER A 50 -5.54 21.93 -8.60
N GLU A 51 -5.89 23.06 -7.96
CA GLU A 51 -5.07 24.28 -8.02
C GLU A 51 -3.65 24.04 -7.47
N MET A 52 -3.50 23.29 -6.37
CA MET A 52 -2.18 22.97 -5.81
C MET A 52 -1.33 22.14 -6.77
N VAL A 53 -1.93 21.15 -7.43
CA VAL A 53 -1.24 20.30 -8.41
C VAL A 53 -0.88 21.09 -9.67
N GLU A 54 -1.78 21.92 -10.20
CA GLU A 54 -1.49 22.86 -11.30
C GLU A 54 -0.35 23.82 -10.97
N ARG A 55 -0.26 24.24 -9.70
CA ARG A 55 0.85 25.04 -9.18
C ARG A 55 2.11 24.20 -8.88
N GLY A 56 2.19 22.95 -9.30
CA GLY A 56 3.40 22.13 -9.23
C GLY A 56 3.72 21.60 -7.83
N LEU A 57 2.72 21.31 -7.01
CA LEU A 57 2.92 20.70 -5.68
C LEU A 57 3.66 19.34 -5.78
N ILE A 58 3.30 18.48 -6.74
CA ILE A 58 3.92 17.16 -6.92
C ILE A 58 5.44 17.28 -7.14
N SER A 59 5.84 18.18 -8.04
CA SER A 59 7.27 18.46 -8.31
C SER A 59 8.00 18.99 -7.08
N GLN A 60 7.37 19.85 -6.28
CA GLN A 60 7.97 20.36 -5.04
C GLN A 60 8.13 19.27 -3.98
N ILE A 61 7.14 18.39 -3.83
CA ILE A 61 7.24 17.25 -2.92
C ILE A 61 8.43 16.38 -3.33
N LYS A 62 8.58 16.07 -4.63
CA LYS A 62 9.74 15.32 -5.14
C LYS A 62 11.07 15.98 -4.76
N VAL A 63 11.20 17.29 -5.00
CA VAL A 63 12.43 18.04 -4.67
C VAL A 63 12.71 18.00 -3.17
N ALA A 64 11.71 18.16 -2.32
CA ALA A 64 11.86 18.09 -0.88
C ALA A 64 12.28 16.70 -0.41
N MET A 65 11.67 15.62 -0.94
CA MET A 65 12.06 14.24 -0.64
C MET A 65 13.52 13.99 -1.03
N ALA A 66 13.94 14.42 -2.22
CA ALA A 66 15.30 14.22 -2.70
C ALA A 66 16.35 15.06 -1.93
N ALA A 67 15.98 16.27 -1.50
CA ALA A 67 16.88 17.15 -0.74
C ALA A 67 17.05 16.71 0.73
N HIS A 68 16.09 15.95 1.26
CA HIS A 68 16.02 15.57 2.67
C HIS A 68 15.83 14.08 2.86
N VAL A 69 16.60 13.26 2.14
CA VAL A 69 16.54 11.79 2.22
C VAL A 69 16.67 11.30 3.66
N ASP A 70 17.56 11.91 4.46
CA ASP A 70 17.81 11.51 5.86
C ASP A 70 16.78 12.06 6.86
N SER A 71 15.81 12.87 6.43
CA SER A 71 14.80 13.44 7.31
C SER A 71 13.50 12.64 7.27
N ALA A 72 13.31 11.75 8.24
CA ALA A 72 12.06 11.01 8.40
C ALA A 72 10.83 11.93 8.45
N TYR A 73 11.00 13.14 9.00
CA TYR A 73 9.95 14.14 9.10
C TYR A 73 9.51 14.66 7.72
N VAL A 74 10.45 14.93 6.80
CA VAL A 74 10.12 15.33 5.43
C VAL A 74 9.52 14.15 4.66
N GLN A 75 10.14 12.97 4.76
CA GLN A 75 9.67 11.77 4.04
C GLN A 75 8.24 11.38 4.44
N ASN A 76 7.94 11.39 5.75
CA ASN A 76 6.61 11.11 6.24
C ASN A 76 5.57 12.10 5.68
N ASN A 77 5.78 13.42 5.89
CA ASN A 77 4.82 14.42 5.43
C ASN A 77 4.66 14.40 3.90
N ALA A 78 5.73 14.10 3.16
CA ALA A 78 5.67 13.90 1.72
C ALA A 78 4.77 12.72 1.34
N CYS A 79 4.99 11.53 1.90
CA CYS A 79 4.12 10.38 1.66
C CYS A 79 2.67 10.66 2.05
N THR A 80 2.44 11.35 3.18
CA THR A 80 1.10 11.78 3.61
C THR A 80 0.42 12.67 2.58
N ALA A 81 1.14 13.67 2.08
CA ALA A 81 0.62 14.60 1.07
C ALA A 81 0.29 13.85 -0.23
N LEU A 82 1.18 12.98 -0.69
CA LEU A 82 1.02 12.25 -1.94
C LEU A 82 -0.19 11.31 -1.92
N HIS A 83 -0.37 10.53 -0.85
CA HIS A 83 -1.54 9.65 -0.78
C HIS A 83 -2.85 10.43 -0.57
N SER A 84 -2.79 11.62 0.02
CA SER A 84 -3.95 12.52 0.14
C SER A 84 -4.33 13.12 -1.22
N ILE A 85 -3.34 13.55 -2.00
CA ILE A 85 -3.52 14.02 -3.39
C ILE A 85 -4.10 12.89 -4.25
N ALA A 86 -3.51 11.69 -4.21
CA ALA A 86 -4.01 10.54 -4.97
C ALA A 86 -5.44 10.12 -4.57
N ASN A 87 -5.85 10.36 -3.33
CA ASN A 87 -7.22 10.10 -2.88
C ASN A 87 -8.21 11.17 -3.34
N ALA A 88 -7.82 12.45 -3.31
CA ALA A 88 -8.68 13.56 -3.68
C ALA A 88 -8.78 13.77 -5.20
N MET A 89 -7.70 13.47 -5.92
CA MET A 89 -7.56 13.70 -7.35
C MET A 89 -6.81 12.52 -8.02
N PRO A 90 -7.45 11.35 -8.22
CA PRO A 90 -6.81 10.15 -8.75
C PRO A 90 -6.12 10.35 -10.11
N GLU A 91 -6.62 11.25 -10.96
CA GLU A 91 -6.03 11.61 -12.25
C GLU A 91 -4.61 12.21 -12.14
N SER A 92 -4.26 12.76 -10.96
CA SER A 92 -2.93 13.29 -10.67
C SER A 92 -1.86 12.23 -10.48
N VAL A 93 -2.26 10.96 -10.32
CA VAL A 93 -1.32 9.85 -10.15
C VAL A 93 -0.42 9.69 -11.36
N SER A 94 -0.93 9.94 -12.58
CA SER A 94 -0.10 9.98 -13.79
C SER A 94 1.08 10.93 -13.66
N GLN A 95 0.84 12.16 -13.19
CA GLN A 95 1.89 13.15 -12.91
C GLN A 95 2.83 12.69 -11.80
N MET A 96 2.33 12.00 -10.77
CA MET A 96 3.19 11.47 -9.70
C MET A 96 4.20 10.44 -10.25
N VAL A 97 3.72 9.56 -11.13
CA VAL A 97 4.54 8.54 -11.79
C VAL A 97 5.53 9.20 -12.76
N GLU A 98 5.08 10.11 -13.63
CA GLU A 98 5.95 10.87 -14.56
C GLU A 98 7.04 11.68 -13.85
N HIS A 99 6.72 12.22 -12.66
CA HIS A 99 7.71 12.88 -11.82
C HIS A 99 8.66 11.90 -11.11
N GLY A 100 8.52 10.59 -11.25
CA GLY A 100 9.40 9.59 -10.68
C GLY A 100 9.26 9.45 -9.16
N LEU A 101 8.06 9.68 -8.63
CA LEU A 101 7.82 9.54 -7.18
C LEU A 101 7.84 8.09 -6.71
N ILE A 102 7.58 7.10 -7.58
CA ILE A 102 7.70 5.67 -7.23
C ILE A 102 9.12 5.38 -6.72
N SER A 103 10.14 5.82 -7.46
CA SER A 103 11.55 5.70 -7.07
C SER A 103 11.86 6.45 -5.77
N GLN A 104 11.33 7.67 -5.60
CA GLN A 104 11.55 8.45 -4.37
C GLN A 104 10.90 7.82 -3.13
N ILE A 105 9.70 7.24 -3.28
CA ILE A 105 9.03 6.51 -2.19
C ILE A 105 9.87 5.29 -1.79
N LYS A 106 10.43 4.55 -2.75
CA LYS A 106 11.35 3.43 -2.44
C LYS A 106 12.58 3.92 -1.66
N VAL A 107 13.20 5.04 -2.08
CA VAL A 107 14.35 5.63 -1.37
C VAL A 107 13.97 6.01 0.05
N ALA A 108 12.81 6.63 0.25
CA ALA A 108 12.30 6.98 1.58
C ALA A 108 12.11 5.75 2.47
N MET A 109 11.51 4.69 1.94
CA MET A 109 11.34 3.43 2.66
C MET A 109 12.68 2.79 3.04
N ALA A 110 13.66 2.80 2.15
CA ALA A 110 14.98 2.22 2.41
C ALA A 110 15.77 3.04 3.44
N ALA A 111 15.76 4.37 3.33
CA ALA A 111 16.48 5.27 4.24
C ALA A 111 15.89 5.27 5.66
N HIS A 112 14.59 5.00 5.80
CA HIS A 112 13.87 5.05 7.08
C HIS A 112 13.22 3.73 7.42
N LEU A 113 13.94 2.61 7.22
CA LEU A 113 13.40 1.27 7.48
C LEU A 113 12.81 1.15 8.89
N GLU A 114 13.50 1.64 9.92
CA GLU A 114 13.07 1.59 11.32
C GLU A 114 11.93 2.58 11.66
N ASN A 115 11.60 3.52 10.76
CA ASN A 115 10.53 4.48 11.00
C ASN A 115 9.19 3.93 10.50
N VAL A 116 8.42 3.36 11.42
CA VAL A 116 7.11 2.77 11.14
C VAL A 116 6.16 3.71 10.39
N ARG A 117 6.18 5.01 10.68
CA ARG A 117 5.27 5.97 10.03
C ARG A 117 5.65 6.19 8.57
N VAL A 118 6.94 6.28 8.25
CA VAL A 118 7.40 6.38 6.85
C VAL A 118 7.00 5.12 6.09
N GLN A 119 7.21 3.92 6.66
CA GLN A 119 6.81 2.67 6.00
C GLN A 119 5.31 2.60 5.75
N THR A 120 4.53 2.99 6.75
CA THR A 120 3.06 2.97 6.71
C THR A 120 2.52 3.92 5.63
N ASP A 121 2.94 5.19 5.66
CA ASP A 121 2.44 6.21 4.72
C ASP A 121 2.95 5.96 3.30
N ALA A 122 4.16 5.41 3.15
CA ALA A 122 4.68 4.97 1.86
C ALA A 122 3.84 3.82 1.28
N ALA A 123 3.51 2.80 2.09
CA ALA A 123 2.66 1.69 1.64
C ALA A 123 1.26 2.17 1.22
N VAL A 124 0.65 3.08 1.99
CA VAL A 124 -0.63 3.71 1.63
C VAL A 124 -0.51 4.47 0.30
N CYS A 125 0.56 5.24 0.11
CA CYS A 125 0.80 5.96 -1.13
C CYS A 125 0.91 5.01 -2.33
N LEU A 126 1.67 3.92 -2.22
CA LEU A 126 1.83 2.93 -3.27
C LEU A 126 0.51 2.22 -3.59
N ALA A 127 -0.26 1.86 -2.57
CA ALA A 127 -1.58 1.27 -2.75
C ALA A 127 -2.53 2.18 -3.53
N ARG A 128 -2.49 3.49 -3.26
CA ARG A 128 -3.29 4.50 -3.97
C ARG A 128 -2.85 4.67 -5.42
N ILE A 129 -1.54 4.72 -5.66
CA ILE A 129 -0.98 4.80 -7.02
C ILE A 129 -1.40 3.56 -7.82
N ALA A 130 -1.18 2.36 -7.28
CA ALA A 130 -1.55 1.10 -7.95
C ALA A 130 -3.07 0.97 -8.20
N HIS A 131 -3.90 1.53 -7.31
CA HIS A 131 -5.34 1.51 -7.49
C HIS A 131 -5.82 2.48 -8.57
N ALA A 132 -5.28 3.70 -8.60
CA ALA A 132 -5.68 4.73 -9.57
C ALA A 132 -5.08 4.49 -10.96
N MET A 133 -3.91 3.86 -11.03
CA MET A 133 -3.12 3.66 -12.23
C MET A 133 -2.51 2.25 -12.23
N PRO A 134 -3.28 1.20 -12.56
CA PRO A 134 -2.83 -0.21 -12.48
C PRO A 134 -1.54 -0.51 -13.24
N GLU A 135 -1.29 0.15 -14.37
CA GLU A 135 -0.07 0.03 -15.17
C GLU A 135 1.20 0.48 -14.43
N SER A 136 1.07 1.32 -13.40
CA SER A 136 2.19 1.78 -12.56
C SER A 136 2.85 0.64 -11.79
N VAL A 137 2.16 -0.50 -11.62
CA VAL A 137 2.71 -1.67 -10.93
C VAL A 137 3.95 -2.20 -11.64
N SER A 138 4.03 -2.10 -12.98
CA SER A 138 5.23 -2.44 -13.75
C SER A 138 6.46 -1.63 -13.29
N GLU A 139 6.32 -0.31 -13.19
CA GLU A 139 7.38 0.58 -12.71
C GLU A 139 7.71 0.32 -11.22
N MET A 140 6.70 -0.02 -10.40
CA MET A 140 6.94 -0.42 -9.00
C MET A 140 7.80 -1.68 -8.90
N MET A 141 7.56 -2.66 -9.78
CA MET A 141 8.36 -3.88 -9.86
C MET A 141 9.79 -3.59 -10.32
N GLU A 142 9.96 -2.78 -11.38
CA GLU A 142 11.28 -2.38 -11.88
C GLU A 142 12.12 -1.67 -10.82
N HIS A 143 11.47 -0.83 -10.00
CA HIS A 143 12.12 -0.20 -8.86
C HIS A 143 12.33 -1.12 -7.66
N GLY A 144 11.79 -2.34 -7.65
CA GLY A 144 11.98 -3.33 -6.60
C GLY A 144 11.16 -3.06 -5.34
N LEU A 145 9.98 -2.43 -5.47
CA LEU A 145 9.13 -2.08 -4.33
C LEU A 145 8.53 -3.30 -3.63
N ILE A 146 8.26 -4.40 -4.34
CA ILE A 146 7.80 -5.65 -3.71
C ILE A 146 8.81 -6.11 -2.65
N SER A 147 10.10 -6.12 -3.00
CA SER A 147 11.18 -6.48 -2.08
C SER A 147 11.30 -5.46 -0.93
N GLN A 148 11.16 -4.17 -1.23
CA GLN A 148 11.22 -3.13 -0.20
C GLN A 148 10.07 -3.23 0.80
N ILE A 149 8.83 -3.49 0.35
CA ILE A 149 7.67 -3.70 1.21
C ILE A 149 7.87 -4.95 2.08
N LYS A 150 8.39 -6.05 1.50
CA LYS A 150 8.76 -7.25 2.26
C LYS A 150 9.73 -6.94 3.41
N VAL A 151 10.79 -6.18 3.12
CA VAL A 151 11.79 -5.80 4.14
C VAL A 151 11.14 -4.95 5.23
N ALA A 152 10.25 -4.02 4.86
CA ALA A 152 9.48 -3.22 5.82
C ALA A 152 8.55 -4.08 6.69
N MET A 153 7.85 -5.05 6.11
CA MET A 153 7.00 -5.99 6.85
C MET A 153 7.82 -6.82 7.85
N ALA A 154 9.03 -7.25 7.47
CA ALA A 154 9.90 -8.00 8.37
C ALA A 154 10.43 -7.13 9.53
N ALA A 155 10.80 -5.88 9.26
CA ALA A 155 11.28 -4.95 10.29
C ALA A 155 10.16 -4.54 11.27
N HIS A 156 8.91 -4.50 10.81
CA HIS A 156 7.74 -4.08 11.61
C HIS A 156 6.74 -5.22 11.81
N VAL A 157 7.24 -6.45 12.06
CA VAL A 157 6.38 -7.64 12.20
C VAL A 157 5.34 -7.48 13.30
N ASP A 158 5.69 -6.80 14.40
CA ASP A 158 4.80 -6.59 15.56
C ASP A 158 3.90 -5.34 15.41
N ASN A 159 4.01 -4.57 14.32
CA ASN A 159 3.20 -3.39 14.12
C ASN A 159 2.00 -3.66 13.19
N GLU A 160 0.82 -3.74 13.78
CA GLU A 160 -0.44 -4.01 13.07
C GLU A 160 -0.71 -3.06 11.90
N LEU A 161 -0.44 -1.76 12.05
CA LEU A 161 -0.74 -0.75 11.03
C LEU A 161 0.20 -0.89 9.82
N ALA A 162 1.50 -1.14 10.08
CA ALA A 162 2.47 -1.40 9.02
C ALA A 162 2.12 -2.69 8.26
N GLN A 163 1.75 -3.77 8.96
CA GLN A 163 1.32 -5.02 8.33
C GLN A 163 0.05 -4.82 7.49
N ALA A 164 -0.97 -4.16 8.05
CA ALA A 164 -2.24 -3.94 7.35
C ALA A 164 -2.04 -3.12 6.06
N ASN A 165 -1.26 -2.04 6.12
CA ASN A 165 -1.04 -1.17 4.96
C ASN A 165 -0.10 -1.79 3.93
N ALA A 166 0.90 -2.57 4.36
CA ALA A 166 1.73 -3.35 3.45
C ALA A 166 0.93 -4.44 2.71
N CYS A 167 0.09 -5.20 3.43
CA CYS A 167 -0.85 -6.14 2.80
C CYS A 167 -1.74 -5.43 1.80
N TRP A 168 -2.32 -4.27 2.16
CA TRP A 168 -3.17 -3.52 1.25
C TRP A 168 -2.42 -3.09 -0.03
N ALA A 169 -1.20 -2.57 0.10
CA ALA A 169 -0.38 -2.20 -1.04
C ALA A 169 -0.08 -3.38 -1.97
N LEU A 170 0.35 -4.51 -1.41
CA LEU A 170 0.62 -5.73 -2.17
C LEU A 170 -0.65 -6.27 -2.86
N GLY A 171 -1.81 -6.18 -2.20
CA GLY A 171 -3.08 -6.61 -2.80
C GLY A 171 -3.48 -5.73 -3.98
N ARG A 172 -3.28 -4.41 -3.88
CA ARG A 172 -3.50 -3.49 -5.00
C ARG A 172 -2.54 -3.73 -6.15
N MET A 173 -1.28 -4.06 -5.88
CA MET A 173 -0.32 -4.43 -6.92
C MET A 173 -0.74 -5.73 -7.63
N ALA A 174 -1.09 -6.77 -6.87
CA ALA A 174 -1.54 -8.05 -7.41
C ALA A 174 -2.80 -7.91 -8.28
N ALA A 175 -3.78 -7.11 -7.83
CA ALA A 175 -5.00 -6.85 -8.57
C ALA A 175 -4.80 -5.92 -9.78
N GLY A 176 -3.86 -4.96 -9.70
CA GLY A 176 -3.63 -3.98 -10.75
C GLY A 176 -2.91 -4.54 -11.97
N MET A 177 -1.97 -5.47 -11.77
CA MET A 177 -1.25 -6.12 -12.86
C MET A 177 -1.12 -7.61 -12.55
N PRO A 178 -2.06 -8.48 -12.99
CA PRO A 178 -2.03 -9.92 -12.74
C PRO A 178 -0.69 -10.60 -13.08
N GLU A 179 0.01 -10.12 -14.11
CA GLU A 179 1.32 -10.62 -14.54
C GLU A 179 2.39 -10.44 -13.44
N SER A 180 2.22 -9.44 -12.56
CA SER A 180 3.12 -9.18 -11.43
C SER A 180 3.09 -10.29 -10.37
N VAL A 181 1.98 -11.03 -10.28
CA VAL A 181 1.77 -12.03 -9.22
C VAL A 181 2.85 -13.11 -9.26
N SER A 182 3.31 -13.52 -10.45
CA SER A 182 4.42 -14.47 -10.59
C SER A 182 5.66 -14.01 -9.82
N ASN A 183 6.11 -12.78 -10.08
CA ASN A 183 7.27 -12.17 -9.44
C ASN A 183 7.04 -11.96 -7.93
N MET A 184 5.84 -11.54 -7.53
CA MET A 184 5.50 -11.40 -6.11
C MET A 184 5.60 -12.75 -5.37
N LEU A 185 5.15 -13.84 -6.00
CA LEU A 185 5.24 -15.19 -5.46
C LEU A 185 6.69 -15.69 -5.37
N GLU A 186 7.55 -15.34 -6.34
CA GLU A 186 9.00 -15.60 -6.29
C GLU A 186 9.68 -14.85 -5.13
N HIS A 187 9.23 -13.62 -4.84
CA HIS A 187 9.70 -12.86 -3.68
C HIS A 187 9.08 -13.31 -2.34
N GLY A 188 8.27 -14.37 -2.33
CA GLY A 188 7.76 -15.01 -1.13
C GLY A 188 6.55 -14.30 -0.51
N LEU A 189 5.69 -13.69 -1.34
CA LEU A 189 4.48 -12.99 -0.89
C LEU A 189 3.60 -13.88 0.02
N ILE A 190 3.29 -15.12 -0.39
CA ILE A 190 2.45 -16.05 0.40
C ILE A 190 2.97 -16.23 1.84
N SER A 191 4.29 -16.43 1.99
CA SER A 191 4.90 -16.60 3.31
C SER A 191 4.78 -15.34 4.16
N GLN A 192 4.86 -14.15 3.56
CA GLN A 192 4.74 -12.88 4.29
C GLN A 192 3.31 -12.65 4.75
N ILE A 193 2.32 -12.88 3.88
CA ILE A 193 0.91 -12.76 4.24
C ILE A 193 0.56 -13.73 5.37
N LYS A 194 1.06 -14.98 5.31
CA LYS A 194 0.90 -15.94 6.40
C LYS A 194 1.47 -15.43 7.72
N VAL A 195 2.68 -14.87 7.72
CA VAL A 195 3.31 -14.33 8.93
C VAL A 195 2.50 -13.15 9.49
N ALA A 196 2.05 -12.23 8.63
CA ALA A 196 1.22 -11.10 9.05
C ALA A 196 -0.10 -11.56 9.69
N MET A 197 -0.79 -12.53 9.06
CA MET A 197 -2.02 -13.11 9.60
C MET A 197 -1.79 -13.79 10.95
N ALA A 198 -0.71 -14.56 11.10
CA ALA A 198 -0.41 -15.28 12.33
C ALA A 198 0.04 -14.34 13.47
N ALA A 199 0.77 -13.27 13.16
CA ALA A 199 1.23 -12.29 14.15
C ALA A 199 0.08 -11.42 14.69
N HIS A 200 -0.95 -11.16 13.87
CA HIS A 200 -2.03 -10.20 14.18
C HIS A 200 -3.42 -10.82 14.07
N VAL A 201 -3.63 -11.99 14.67
CA VAL A 201 -4.92 -12.71 14.64
C VAL A 201 -6.09 -11.84 15.09
N GLU A 202 -5.88 -11.02 16.12
CA GLU A 202 -6.92 -10.15 16.72
C GLU A 202 -7.12 -8.81 15.99
N ASN A 203 -6.30 -8.48 14.98
CA ASN A 203 -6.45 -7.21 14.25
C ASN A 203 -7.29 -7.39 12.97
N GLU A 204 -8.50 -6.82 12.97
CA GLU A 204 -9.45 -6.94 11.86
C GLU A 204 -8.88 -6.42 10.52
N HIS A 205 -8.15 -5.30 10.54
CA HIS A 205 -7.61 -4.69 9.32
C HIS A 205 -6.51 -5.54 8.68
N VAL A 206 -5.60 -6.10 9.49
CA VAL A 206 -4.57 -7.01 8.98
C VAL A 206 -5.22 -8.23 8.34
N GLN A 207 -6.19 -8.85 9.02
CA GLN A 207 -6.88 -10.03 8.50
C GLN A 207 -7.67 -9.71 7.22
N ALA A 208 -8.41 -8.59 7.17
CA ALA A 208 -9.21 -8.21 6.01
C ALA A 208 -8.32 -7.95 4.78
N HIS A 209 -7.22 -7.20 4.97
CA HIS A 209 -6.28 -6.92 3.88
C HIS A 209 -5.50 -8.16 3.45
N ALA A 210 -5.07 -9.01 4.40
CA ALA A 210 -4.42 -10.27 4.08
C ALA A 210 -5.33 -11.19 3.24
N CYS A 211 -6.59 -11.39 3.65
CA CYS A 211 -7.56 -12.16 2.86
C CYS A 211 -7.79 -11.54 1.47
N SER A 212 -7.84 -10.21 1.37
CA SER A 212 -7.96 -9.52 0.07
C SER A 212 -6.77 -9.76 -0.85
N VAL A 213 -5.55 -9.85 -0.31
CA VAL A 213 -4.34 -10.18 -1.08
C VAL A 213 -4.44 -11.61 -1.61
N LEU A 214 -4.83 -12.56 -0.75
CA LEU A 214 -4.99 -13.97 -1.14
C LEU A 214 -6.08 -14.15 -2.20
N ASP A 215 -7.20 -13.42 -2.07
CA ASP A 215 -8.25 -13.35 -3.09
C ASP A 215 -7.69 -12.85 -4.43
N SER A 216 -6.93 -11.77 -4.42
CA SER A 216 -6.36 -11.17 -5.64
C SER A 216 -5.34 -12.10 -6.30
N ILE A 217 -4.52 -12.80 -5.52
CA ILE A 217 -3.57 -13.79 -6.03
C ILE A 217 -4.31 -14.96 -6.69
N ALA A 218 -5.32 -15.51 -6.03
CA ALA A 218 -6.09 -16.65 -6.54
C ALA A 218 -6.89 -16.28 -7.80
N ASP A 219 -7.36 -15.04 -7.90
CA ASP A 219 -8.05 -14.51 -9.07
C ASP A 219 -7.10 -14.32 -10.27
N ALA A 220 -5.95 -13.70 -10.03
CA ALA A 220 -4.98 -13.36 -11.06
C ALA A 220 -4.19 -14.59 -11.56
N MET A 221 -3.96 -15.58 -10.69
CA MET A 221 -3.15 -16.75 -10.99
C MET A 221 -3.69 -17.99 -10.26
N PRO A 222 -4.73 -18.65 -10.79
CA PRO A 222 -5.29 -19.87 -10.21
C PRO A 222 -4.24 -20.98 -9.97
N GLU A 223 -3.20 -21.03 -10.79
CA GLU A 223 -2.07 -21.98 -10.69
C GLU A 223 -1.22 -21.78 -9.42
N SER A 224 -1.40 -20.66 -8.72
CA SER A 224 -0.76 -20.39 -7.43
C SER A 224 -1.45 -21.12 -6.26
N VAL A 225 -2.68 -21.62 -6.45
CA VAL A 225 -3.48 -22.28 -5.41
C VAL A 225 -2.73 -23.43 -4.74
N PRO A 226 -2.12 -24.41 -5.44
CA PRO A 226 -1.34 -25.46 -4.78
C PRO A 226 -0.28 -24.91 -3.82
N LYS A 227 0.43 -23.85 -4.20
CA LYS A 227 1.44 -23.20 -3.35
C LYS A 227 0.81 -22.53 -2.13
N MET A 228 -0.37 -21.93 -2.28
CA MET A 228 -1.13 -21.35 -1.16
C MET A 228 -1.54 -22.43 -0.14
N LEU A 229 -1.96 -23.59 -0.64
CA LEU A 229 -2.35 -24.74 0.18
C LEU A 229 -1.16 -25.38 0.90
N GLU A 230 -0.03 -25.54 0.22
CA GLU A 230 1.23 -26.02 0.82
C GLU A 230 1.68 -25.13 2.00
N HIS A 231 1.36 -23.83 1.95
CA HIS A 231 1.63 -22.90 3.05
C HIS A 231 0.56 -22.93 4.15
N GLY A 232 -0.51 -23.70 4.02
CA GLY A 232 -1.58 -23.82 5.01
C GLY A 232 -2.45 -22.56 5.13
N LEU A 233 -2.66 -21.85 4.02
CA LEU A 233 -3.43 -20.60 4.03
C LEU A 233 -4.93 -20.80 4.31
N ILE A 234 -5.51 -21.96 4.02
CA ILE A 234 -6.93 -22.23 4.36
C ILE A 234 -7.10 -22.18 5.87
N SER A 235 -6.25 -22.87 6.61
CA SER A 235 -6.31 -22.88 8.07
C SER A 235 -6.19 -21.46 8.63
N GLN A 236 -5.30 -20.63 8.06
CA GLN A 236 -5.13 -19.23 8.46
C GLN A 236 -6.37 -18.38 8.16
N ILE A 237 -6.97 -18.52 6.97
CA ILE A 237 -8.20 -17.81 6.61
C ILE A 237 -9.35 -18.20 7.56
N LYS A 238 -9.47 -19.48 7.92
CA LYS A 238 -10.47 -19.93 8.91
C LYS A 238 -10.25 -19.33 10.29
N VAL A 239 -9.00 -19.28 10.76
CA VAL A 239 -8.65 -18.63 12.04
C VAL A 239 -9.06 -17.16 11.99
N ALA A 240 -8.78 -16.45 10.88
CA ALA A 240 -9.21 -15.07 10.69
C ALA A 240 -10.73 -14.91 10.76
N MET A 241 -11.48 -15.78 10.07
CA MET A 241 -12.94 -15.78 10.12
C MET A 241 -13.48 -16.07 11.53
N ALA A 242 -12.85 -16.97 12.27
CA ALA A 242 -13.26 -17.33 13.62
C ALA A 242 -12.94 -16.24 14.66
N ALA A 243 -11.80 -15.56 14.53
CA ALA A 243 -11.46 -14.41 15.37
C ALA A 243 -12.38 -13.21 15.10
N HIS A 244 -12.78 -13.01 13.83
CA HIS A 244 -13.54 -11.84 13.38
C HIS A 244 -14.94 -12.19 12.86
N VAL A 245 -15.71 -12.98 13.60
CA VAL A 245 -17.08 -13.39 13.20
C VAL A 245 -17.98 -12.19 12.88
N LYS A 246 -17.78 -11.07 13.57
CA LYS A 246 -18.55 -9.82 13.40
C LYS A 246 -17.91 -8.82 12.43
N GLY A 247 -16.72 -9.11 11.90
CA GLY A 247 -15.97 -8.23 10.99
C GLY A 247 -16.39 -8.47 9.54
N PRO A 248 -17.28 -7.64 8.95
CA PRO A 248 -17.86 -7.92 7.64
C PRO A 248 -16.80 -7.96 6.52
N HIS A 249 -15.76 -7.13 6.63
CA HIS A 249 -14.68 -7.10 5.64
C HIS A 249 -13.81 -8.35 5.68
N VAL A 250 -13.51 -8.87 6.88
CA VAL A 250 -12.78 -10.14 7.03
C VAL A 250 -13.61 -11.28 6.44
N GLN A 251 -14.88 -11.37 6.81
CA GLN A 251 -15.76 -12.44 6.30
C GLN A 251 -15.91 -12.40 4.78
N ALA A 252 -16.19 -11.23 4.20
CA ALA A 252 -16.39 -11.09 2.76
C ALA A 252 -15.12 -11.46 1.98
N ASN A 253 -13.96 -10.92 2.37
CA ASN A 253 -12.71 -11.19 1.69
C ASN A 253 -12.26 -12.64 1.87
N ALA A 254 -12.46 -13.21 3.07
CA ALA A 254 -12.13 -14.61 3.35
C ALA A 254 -12.99 -15.58 2.51
N ILE A 255 -14.31 -15.35 2.45
CA ILE A 255 -15.23 -16.19 1.66
C ILE A 255 -14.86 -16.11 0.17
N SER A 256 -14.59 -14.91 -0.33
CA SER A 256 -14.17 -14.73 -1.73
C SER A 256 -12.85 -15.47 -2.02
N ALA A 257 -11.84 -15.31 -1.14
CA ALA A 257 -10.57 -16.01 -1.28
C ALA A 257 -10.75 -17.54 -1.26
N LEU A 258 -11.52 -18.08 -0.31
CA LEU A 258 -11.78 -19.52 -0.21
C LEU A 258 -12.53 -20.05 -1.43
N ALA A 259 -13.48 -19.29 -1.97
CA ALA A 259 -14.20 -19.68 -3.18
C ALA A 259 -13.25 -19.77 -4.38
N LYS A 260 -12.37 -18.79 -4.59
CA LYS A 260 -11.39 -18.80 -5.68
C LYS A 260 -10.33 -19.87 -5.50
N ILE A 261 -9.86 -20.09 -4.27
CA ILE A 261 -8.97 -21.21 -3.94
C ILE A 261 -9.64 -22.55 -4.27
N GLY A 262 -10.94 -22.70 -3.95
CA GLY A 262 -11.71 -23.90 -4.28
C GLY A 262 -11.85 -24.13 -5.79
N ILE A 263 -12.06 -23.05 -6.57
CA ILE A 263 -12.14 -23.11 -8.04
C ILE A 263 -10.78 -23.47 -8.65
N GLY A 264 -9.67 -22.94 -8.11
CA GLY A 264 -8.31 -23.19 -8.61
C GLY A 264 -7.67 -24.50 -8.12
N LEU A 265 -8.44 -25.41 -7.50
CA LEU A 265 -7.93 -26.71 -7.09
C LEU A 265 -7.55 -27.56 -8.31
N PRO A 266 -6.47 -28.37 -8.23
CA PRO A 266 -6.17 -29.35 -9.28
C PRO A 266 -7.34 -30.32 -9.48
N GLU A 267 -7.72 -30.58 -10.73
CA GLU A 267 -8.76 -31.57 -11.04
C GLU A 267 -8.35 -33.00 -10.67
N SER A 268 -7.03 -33.26 -10.65
CA SER A 268 -6.48 -34.58 -10.36
C SER A 268 -6.34 -34.85 -8.87
N VAL A 269 -7.09 -35.84 -8.37
CA VAL A 269 -6.94 -36.36 -7.01
C VAL A 269 -5.52 -36.90 -6.76
N SER A 270 -4.85 -37.49 -7.76
CA SER A 270 -3.49 -37.99 -7.58
C SER A 270 -2.51 -36.85 -7.34
N GLU A 271 -2.66 -35.74 -8.06
CA GLU A 271 -1.84 -34.54 -7.87
C GLU A 271 -2.07 -33.91 -6.48
N MET A 272 -3.33 -33.89 -6.03
CA MET A 272 -3.68 -33.45 -4.67
C MET A 272 -3.03 -34.33 -3.58
N VAL A 273 -2.97 -35.64 -3.80
CA VAL A 273 -2.33 -36.59 -2.88
C VAL A 273 -0.81 -36.41 -2.89
N GLU A 274 -0.19 -36.32 -4.07
CA GLU A 274 1.27 -36.15 -4.22
C GLU A 274 1.77 -34.88 -3.53
N ARG A 275 1.00 -33.79 -3.63
CA ARG A 275 1.31 -32.50 -2.98
C ARG A 275 0.87 -32.43 -1.52
N GLY A 276 0.29 -33.49 -0.96
CA GLY A 276 -0.15 -33.52 0.44
C GLY A 276 -1.34 -32.60 0.76
N LEU A 277 -2.12 -32.19 -0.24
CA LEU A 277 -3.15 -31.17 -0.13
C LEU A 277 -4.46 -31.68 0.48
N ILE A 278 -4.64 -33.00 0.60
CA ILE A 278 -5.89 -33.65 1.05
C ILE A 278 -6.40 -33.09 2.39
N PHE A 279 -5.50 -32.81 3.34
CA PHE A 279 -5.91 -32.27 4.64
C PHE A 279 -6.46 -30.84 4.51
N GLN A 280 -5.81 -30.00 3.71
CA GLN A 280 -6.23 -28.63 3.46
C GLN A 280 -7.54 -28.57 2.65
N ILE A 281 -7.74 -29.48 1.70
CA ILE A 281 -9.00 -29.59 0.94
C ILE A 281 -10.17 -30.00 1.84
N LYS A 282 -9.95 -30.91 2.81
CA LYS A 282 -10.97 -31.21 3.83
C LYS A 282 -11.35 -30.00 4.66
N GLU A 283 -10.46 -29.02 4.81
CA GLU A 283 -10.83 -27.76 5.42
C GLU A 283 -11.68 -26.88 4.50
N LEU A 284 -11.78 -27.08 3.19
CA LEU A 284 -12.73 -26.32 2.36
C LEU A 284 -14.17 -26.83 2.46
N MET A 285 -14.33 -28.11 2.83
CA MET A 285 -15.63 -28.79 2.96
C MET A 285 -16.25 -28.60 4.35
#